data_AF-A0A822CP71-F1
#
_entry.id   AF-A0A822CP71-F1
#
_cell.length_a   1.000
_cell.length_b   1.000
_cell.length_c   1.000
_cell.angle_alpha   90.00
_cell.angle_beta   90.00
_cell.angle_gamma   90.00
#
_symmetry.space_group_name_H-M   'P 1'
#
loop_
_entity.id
_entity.type
_entity.pdbx_description
1 polymer ?
#
loop_
_entity_poly.entity_id
_entity_poly.type
_entity_poly.pdbx_seq_one_letter_code
_entity_poly.pdbx_strand_id
1 'polypeptide(L)'
;MATATTNSHSGKYRSDPEIEKYRLELNWTKILDKLKTAKVPEYVKFLDGEAQLEYYLQQYPLTDSRNIERSHNDLIRVENLLKSGGSTRSFEGQCLLSKLYYAQARYDEC
;
A
#
# COMPACT_ATOMS: atom_id res chain seq x y z
N MET A 1 -34.33 25.65 -15.43
CA MET A 1 -33.90 24.41 -14.76
C MET A 1 -32.39 24.44 -14.68
N ALA A 2 -31.84 24.70 -13.48
CA ALA A 2 -30.40 24.70 -13.26
C ALA A 2 -29.97 23.28 -12.86
N THR A 3 -29.17 22.62 -13.69
CA THR A 3 -28.55 21.34 -13.35
C THR A 3 -27.27 21.61 -12.57
N ALA A 4 -27.30 21.24 -11.28
CA ALA A 4 -26.17 21.36 -10.38
C ALA A 4 -25.02 20.47 -10.85
N THR A 5 -23.87 21.09 -11.12
CA THR A 5 -22.59 20.42 -11.36
C THR A 5 -22.17 19.75 -10.06
N THR A 6 -22.20 18.43 -10.00
CA THR A 6 -21.63 17.65 -8.90
C THR A 6 -20.10 17.75 -8.98
N ASN A 7 -19.54 18.74 -8.28
CA ASN A 7 -18.11 18.83 -8.02
C ASN A 7 -17.68 17.60 -7.21
N SER A 8 -17.16 16.58 -7.90
CA SER A 8 -16.43 15.47 -7.30
C SER A 8 -15.19 16.02 -6.59
N HIS A 9 -15.31 16.24 -5.28
CA HIS A 9 -14.18 16.48 -4.39
C HIS A 9 -13.39 15.18 -4.24
N SER A 10 -12.62 14.80 -5.26
CA SER A 10 -11.41 14.03 -5.03
C SER A 10 -10.42 14.99 -4.37
N GLY A 11 -10.45 15.05 -3.03
CA GLY A 11 -9.45 15.77 -2.27
C GLY A 11 -8.09 15.27 -2.70
N LYS A 12 -7.35 16.09 -3.47
CA LYS A 12 -5.96 15.82 -3.84
C LYS A 12 -5.19 15.73 -2.52
N TYR A 13 -5.00 14.52 -2.02
CA TYR A 13 -4.07 14.25 -0.93
C TYR A 13 -2.71 14.76 -1.41
N ARG A 14 -2.26 15.87 -0.82
CA ARG A 14 -0.97 16.46 -1.16
C ARG A 14 0.06 15.52 -0.57
N SER A 15 0.81 14.82 -1.43
CA SER A 15 1.85 13.88 -1.00
C SER A 15 2.82 14.61 -0.06
N ASP A 16 3.15 13.98 1.06
CA ASP A 16 4.17 14.49 1.98
C ASP A 16 5.54 14.29 1.29
N PRO A 17 6.30 15.37 0.95
CA PRO A 17 7.54 15.25 0.20
C PRO A 17 8.61 14.40 0.91
N GLU A 18 8.55 14.34 2.24
CA GLU A 18 9.49 13.53 3.02
C GLU A 18 9.12 12.05 2.97
N ILE A 19 7.82 11.72 2.96
CA ILE A 19 7.37 10.35 2.70
C ILE A 19 7.80 9.92 1.30
N GLU A 20 7.59 10.77 0.29
CA GLU A 20 8.00 10.44 -1.09
C GLU A 20 9.51 10.25 -1.20
N LYS A 21 10.31 11.08 -0.52
CA LYS A 21 11.75 10.88 -0.40
C LYS A 21 12.08 9.51 0.18
N TYR A 22 11.44 9.11 1.27
CA TYR A 22 11.68 7.80 1.89
C TYR A 22 11.24 6.62 1.00
N ARG A 23 10.19 6.79 0.19
CA ARG A 23 9.77 5.77 -0.80
C ARG A 23 10.85 5.60 -1.88
N LEU A 24 11.39 6.70 -2.40
CA LEU A 24 12.47 6.69 -3.39
C LEU A 24 13.78 6.10 -2.83
N GLU A 25 14.07 6.35 -1.55
CA GLU A 25 15.22 5.78 -0.83
C GLU A 25 14.99 4.33 -0.37
N LEU A 26 13.81 3.74 -0.62
CA LEU A 26 13.39 2.41 -0.15
C LEU A 26 13.51 2.27 1.39
N ASN A 27 13.32 3.37 2.11
CA ASN A 27 13.49 3.46 3.56
C ASN A 27 12.14 3.29 4.28
N TRP A 28 11.62 2.06 4.24
CA TRP A 28 10.27 1.74 4.74
C TRP A 28 10.12 1.91 6.25
N THR A 29 11.19 1.72 7.03
CA THR A 29 11.15 1.90 8.49
C THR A 29 10.86 3.35 8.88
N LYS A 30 11.46 4.33 8.18
CA LYS A 30 11.16 5.76 8.39
C LYS A 30 9.73 6.12 8.03
N ILE A 31 9.16 5.50 7.00
CA ILE A 31 7.75 5.69 6.64
C ILE A 31 6.87 5.17 7.77
N LEU A 32 7.09 3.93 8.23
CA LEU A 32 6.33 3.33 9.34
C LEU A 32 6.41 4.17 10.62
N ASP A 33 7.58 4.69 10.96
CA ASP A 33 7.77 5.57 12.13
C ASP A 33 7.00 6.89 11.99
N LYS A 34 7.05 7.50 10.80
CA LYS A 34 6.34 8.75 10.55
C LYS A 34 4.82 8.57 10.60
N LEU A 35 4.31 7.46 10.06
CA LEU A 35 2.87 7.16 10.01
C LEU A 35 2.24 6.95 11.39
N LYS A 36 3.01 6.57 12.42
CA LYS A 36 2.51 6.45 13.82
C LYS A 36 1.86 7.74 14.34
N THR A 37 2.26 8.89 13.80
CA THR A 37 1.77 10.22 14.24
C THR A 37 0.82 10.88 13.23
N ALA A 38 0.60 10.25 12.07
CA ALA A 38 -0.18 10.83 10.98
C ALA A 38 -1.69 10.74 11.24
N LYS A 39 -2.43 11.80 10.86
CA LYS A 39 -3.85 11.96 11.19
C LYS A 39 -4.84 11.67 10.06
N VAL A 40 -4.38 11.29 8.86
CA VAL A 40 -5.23 11.12 7.67
C VAL A 40 -5.53 9.63 7.41
N PRO A 41 -6.72 9.10 7.74
CA PRO A 41 -6.90 7.65 7.88
C PRO A 41 -6.72 6.84 6.59
N GLU A 42 -7.20 7.31 5.45
CA GLU A 42 -7.16 6.55 4.18
C GLU A 42 -5.75 6.54 3.56
N TYR A 43 -5.16 7.74 3.40
CA TYR A 43 -3.78 7.89 2.90
C TYR A 43 -2.75 7.21 3.82
N VAL A 44 -2.95 7.27 5.14
CA VAL A 44 -2.09 6.56 6.11
C VAL A 44 -2.20 5.06 5.94
N LYS A 45 -3.41 4.50 5.75
CA LYS A 45 -3.58 3.06 5.51
C LYS A 45 -2.92 2.58 4.23
N PHE A 46 -3.01 3.36 3.16
CA PHE A 46 -2.34 3.05 1.90
C PHE A 46 -0.82 2.95 2.09
N LEU A 47 -0.21 3.99 2.65
CA LEU A 47 1.23 4.05 2.89
C LEU A 47 1.69 3.03 3.94
N ASP A 48 0.87 2.74 4.94
CA ASP A 48 1.16 1.72 5.96
C ASP A 48 1.16 0.32 5.32
N GLY A 49 0.17 0.04 4.47
CA GLY A 49 0.11 -1.20 3.68
C GLY A 49 1.32 -1.34 2.76
N GLU A 50 1.66 -0.29 2.00
CA GLU A 50 2.83 -0.28 1.13
C GLU A 50 4.12 -0.53 1.92
N ALA A 51 4.38 0.26 2.96
CA ALA A 51 5.61 0.18 3.73
C ALA A 51 5.74 -1.17 4.45
N GLN A 52 4.64 -1.74 4.96
CA GLN A 52 4.65 -3.09 5.54
C GLN A 52 4.93 -4.17 4.49
N LEU A 53 4.34 -4.07 3.29
CA LEU A 53 4.59 -5.01 2.19
C LEU A 53 6.07 -5.01 1.80
N GLU A 54 6.60 -3.83 1.46
CA GLU A 54 7.96 -3.71 0.96
C GLU A 54 9.00 -4.03 2.03
N TYR A 55 8.75 -3.64 3.29
CA TYR A 55 9.60 -4.06 4.41
C TYR A 55 9.60 -5.58 4.57
N TYR A 56 8.43 -6.24 4.49
CA TYR A 56 8.34 -7.69 4.55
C TYR A 56 9.15 -8.36 3.43
N LEU A 57 8.99 -7.91 2.18
CA LEU A 57 9.67 -8.47 1.02
C LEU A 57 11.19 -8.26 1.07
N GLN A 58 11.68 -7.20 1.72
CA GLN A 58 13.11 -7.01 2.00
C GLN A 58 13.65 -8.04 3.01
N GLN A 59 12.86 -8.42 4.03
CA GLN A 59 13.27 -9.41 5.02
C GLN A 59 13.11 -10.85 4.50
N TYR A 60 12.12 -11.09 3.64
CA TYR A 60 11.76 -12.40 3.10
C TYR A 60 11.69 -12.36 1.57
N PRO A 61 12.83 -12.33 0.86
CA PRO A 61 12.86 -12.30 -0.59
C PRO A 61 12.13 -13.52 -1.18
N LEU A 62 11.30 -13.28 -2.21
CA LEU A 62 10.52 -14.32 -2.90
C LEU A 62 11.35 -15.22 -3.83
N THR A 63 12.68 -15.06 -3.86
CA THR A 63 13.59 -15.98 -4.53
C THR A 63 13.69 -17.32 -3.81
N ASP A 64 13.30 -17.39 -2.54
CA ASP A 64 13.17 -18.62 -1.75
C ASP A 64 11.69 -19.04 -1.68
N SER A 65 11.38 -20.24 -2.16
CA SER A 65 10.01 -20.77 -2.19
C SER A 65 9.39 -20.92 -0.80
N ARG A 66 10.20 -21.10 0.25
CA ARG A 66 9.70 -21.17 1.64
C ARG A 66 9.09 -19.85 2.11
N ASN A 67 9.55 -18.73 1.57
CA ASN A 67 9.00 -17.41 1.89
C ASN A 67 7.64 -17.18 1.22
N ILE A 68 7.39 -17.83 0.07
CA ILE A 68 6.10 -17.75 -0.64
C ILE A 68 5.00 -18.44 0.17
N GLU A 69 5.27 -19.62 0.74
CA GLU A 69 4.28 -20.30 1.59
C GLU A 69 3.96 -19.51 2.86
N ARG A 70 4.98 -18.85 3.40
CA ARG A 70 4.87 -18.04 4.63
C ARG A 70 4.07 -16.75 4.42
N SER A 71 4.22 -16.11 3.27
CA SER A 71 3.61 -14.82 2.96
C SER A 71 2.08 -14.87 2.98
N HIS A 72 1.48 -16.02 2.67
CA HIS A 72 0.02 -16.20 2.65
C HIS A 72 -0.61 -15.81 3.98
N ASN A 73 0.01 -16.19 5.11
CA ASN A 73 -0.51 -15.88 6.44
C ASN A 73 -0.03 -14.51 6.92
N ASP A 74 1.23 -14.17 6.65
CA ASP A 74 1.85 -12.96 7.17
C ASP A 74 1.31 -11.68 6.52
N LEU A 75 0.82 -11.74 5.27
CA LEU A 75 0.39 -10.57 4.49
C LEU A 75 -1.12 -10.29 4.49
N ILE A 76 -1.96 -11.10 5.16
CA ILE A 76 -3.43 -10.88 5.22
C ILE A 76 -3.77 -9.48 5.77
N ARG A 77 -3.05 -9.05 6.80
CA ARG A 77 -3.24 -7.72 7.39
C ARG A 77 -2.90 -6.61 6.39
N VAL A 78 -1.85 -6.79 5.60
CA VAL A 78 -1.37 -5.84 4.60
C VAL A 78 -2.39 -5.67 3.48
N GLU A 79 -2.99 -6.78 3.03
CA GLU A 79 -4.07 -6.76 2.04
C GLU A 79 -5.26 -5.90 2.50
N ASN A 80 -5.68 -6.06 3.75
CA ASN A 80 -6.77 -5.27 4.33
C ASN A 80 -6.43 -3.78 4.42
N LEU A 81 -5.18 -3.44 4.76
CA LEU A 81 -4.70 -2.05 4.78
C LEU A 81 -4.74 -1.43 3.38
N LEU A 82 -4.22 -2.12 2.37
CA LEU A 82 -4.22 -1.65 0.98
C LEU A 82 -5.66 -1.49 0.45
N LYS A 83 -6.51 -2.50 0.60
CA LYS A 83 -7.92 -2.44 0.15
C LYS A 83 -8.68 -1.29 0.81
N SER A 84 -8.52 -1.10 2.12
CA SER A 84 -9.22 -0.03 2.87
C SER A 84 -8.56 1.35 2.76
N GLY A 85 -7.31 1.41 2.30
CA GLY A 85 -6.58 2.64 1.97
C GLY A 85 -6.86 3.16 0.56
N GLY A 86 -7.78 2.52 -0.18
CA GLY A 86 -8.18 2.97 -1.51
C GLY A 86 -7.35 2.39 -2.65
N SER A 87 -6.52 1.37 -2.41
CA SER A 87 -5.69 0.75 -3.46
C SER A 87 -6.50 0.19 -4.63
N THR A 88 -7.78 -0.14 -4.44
CA THR A 88 -8.67 -0.60 -5.51
C THR A 88 -9.06 0.49 -6.51
N ARG A 89 -8.80 1.77 -6.19
CA ARG A 89 -9.25 2.95 -6.95
C ARG A 89 -8.12 3.68 -7.67
N SER A 90 -6.86 3.31 -7.44
CA SER A 90 -5.70 3.93 -8.07
C SER A 90 -4.85 2.89 -8.81
N PHE A 91 -4.18 3.31 -9.89
CA PHE A 91 -3.28 2.44 -10.65
C PHE A 91 -2.15 1.90 -9.78
N GLU A 92 -1.49 2.79 -9.02
CA GLU A 92 -0.44 2.42 -8.07
C GLU A 92 -0.92 1.42 -7.02
N GLY A 93 -2.13 1.60 -6.51
CA GLY A 93 -2.73 0.68 -5.55
C GLY A 93 -3.03 -0.69 -6.16
N GLN A 94 -3.50 -0.72 -7.41
CA GLN A 94 -3.68 -1.98 -8.13
C GLN A 94 -2.35 -2.70 -8.31
N CYS A 95 -1.27 -2.00 -8.70
CA CYS A 95 0.07 -2.59 -8.79
C CYS A 95 0.56 -3.16 -7.45
N LEU A 96 0.30 -2.47 -6.32
CA LEU A 96 0.65 -2.97 -4.99
C LEU A 96 -0.16 -4.22 -4.61
N LEU A 97 -1.46 -4.25 -4.93
CA LEU A 97 -2.30 -5.43 -4.70
C LEU A 97 -1.83 -6.61 -5.56
N SER A 98 -1.54 -6.40 -6.84
CA SER A 98 -0.95 -7.43 -7.71
C SER A 98 0.37 -7.96 -7.17
N LYS A 99 1.26 -7.08 -6.69
CA LYS A 99 2.52 -7.48 -6.05
C LYS A 99 2.27 -8.33 -4.79
N LEU A 100 1.30 -7.94 -3.96
CA LEU A 100 0.91 -8.71 -2.77
C LEU A 100 0.36 -10.09 -3.15
N TYR A 101 -0.53 -10.18 -4.13
CA TYR A 101 -1.10 -11.45 -4.57
C TYR A 101 -0.04 -12.36 -5.17
N TYR A 102 0.89 -11.81 -5.94
CA TYR A 102 2.05 -12.54 -6.44
C TYR A 102 2.88 -13.10 -5.28
N ALA A 103 3.13 -12.29 -4.25
CA ALA A 103 3.86 -12.72 -3.06
C ALA A 103 3.17 -13.89 -2.35
N GLN A 104 1.84 -13.91 -2.34
CA GLN A 104 0.98 -14.94 -1.75
C GLN A 104 0.69 -16.14 -2.68
N ALA A 105 1.34 -16.23 -3.85
CA ALA A 105 1.07 -17.24 -4.89
C ALA A 105 -0.37 -17.25 -5.44
N ARG A 106 -1.09 -16.12 -5.35
CA ARG A 106 -2.43 -15.90 -5.92
C ARG A 106 -2.32 -15.27 -7.31
N TYR A 107 -1.70 -16.00 -8.24
CA TYR A 107 -1.34 -15.48 -9.56
C TYR A 107 -2.54 -15.12 -10.44
N ASP A 108 -3.69 -15.72 -10.17
CA ASP A 108 -4.97 -15.48 -10.84
C ASP A 108 -5.62 -14.15 -10.43
N GLU A 109 -5.22 -13.59 -9.29
CA GLU A 109 -5.73 -12.30 -8.77
C GLU A 109 -4.81 -11.11 -9.08
N CYS A 110 -3.65 -11.37 -9.69
CA CYS A 110 -2.65 -10.36 -10.05
C CYS A 110 -3.11 -9.43 -11.19
#